data_AF-A0A9Q3DSJ5-F1
#
_entry.id   AF-A0A9Q3DSJ5-F1
#
_cell.length_a   1.000
_cell.length_b   1.000
_cell.length_c   1.000
_cell.angle_alpha   90.00
_cell.angle_beta   90.00
_cell.angle_gamma   90.00
#
_symmetry.space_group_name_H-M   'P 1'
#
loop_
_entity.id
_entity.type
_entity.pdbx_description
1 polymer ?
#
loop_
_entity_poly.entity_id
_entity_poly.type
_entity_poly.pdbx_seq_one_letter_code
_entity_poly.pdbx_strand_id
1 'polypeptide(L)'
;MLRWQIAIQEYRGNMTIVHKAGNIHKNADGLSRWALTNTPDNPAYVPLEAEPQIPIEGINITDIGTEFFEEVRESYKQDNSCHILTSLLDKDCKYTSFVNALFEAWKNSYSEGRFHLFDAIIYHRTKHSCVMTSCSQFLINTILHECRDSLYSGHLSEDRTLEKVKNCAWWPSWRKETIK
;
A
#
# COMPACT_ATOMS: atom_id res chain seq x y z
N MET A 1 14.13 11.52 -27.77
CA MET A 1 13.85 10.41 -26.83
C MET A 1 14.67 10.63 -25.57
N LEU A 2 14.07 11.09 -24.47
CA LEU A 2 14.76 11.25 -23.16
C LEU A 2 13.79 11.55 -21.99
N ARG A 3 12.55 11.98 -22.29
CA ARG A 3 11.56 12.37 -21.27
C ARG A 3 11.19 11.26 -20.28
N TRP A 4 11.11 10.00 -20.74
CA TRP A 4 10.75 8.89 -19.87
C TRP A 4 11.86 8.53 -18.88
N GLN A 5 13.13 8.67 -19.27
CA GLN A 5 14.27 8.38 -18.41
C GLN A 5 14.39 9.41 -17.29
N ILE A 6 14.12 10.69 -17.59
CA ILE A 6 14.03 11.77 -16.60
C ILE A 6 12.87 11.51 -15.63
N ALA A 7 11.67 11.17 -16.14
CA ALA A 7 10.51 10.88 -15.30
C ALA A 7 10.72 9.65 -14.38
N ILE A 8 11.47 8.64 -14.84
CA ILE A 8 11.78 7.45 -14.04
C ILE A 8 12.88 7.71 -13.00
N GLN A 9 13.74 8.71 -13.22
CA GLN A 9 14.84 9.00 -12.29
C GLN A 9 14.34 9.49 -10.93
N GLU A 10 13.18 10.15 -10.83
CA GLU A 10 12.55 10.53 -9.57
C GLU A 10 12.29 9.33 -8.65
N TYR A 11 12.06 8.14 -9.21
CA TYR A 11 11.77 6.90 -8.47
C TYR A 11 13.00 6.02 -8.23
N ARG A 12 14.20 6.46 -8.63
CA ARG A 12 15.47 5.68 -8.54
C ARG A 12 15.83 5.23 -7.14
N GLY A 13 15.55 6.05 -6.12
CA GLY A 13 15.86 5.70 -4.73
C GLY A 13 15.14 4.43 -4.25
N ASN A 14 13.98 4.12 -4.85
CA ASN A 14 13.08 3.06 -4.41
C ASN A 14 12.84 1.96 -5.46
N MET A 15 13.62 1.96 -6.56
CA MET A 15 13.48 0.99 -7.65
C MET A 15 14.83 0.44 -8.10
N THR A 16 14.93 -0.90 -8.16
CA THR A 16 16.06 -1.59 -8.78
C THR A 16 15.80 -1.79 -10.26
N ILE A 17 16.51 -1.03 -11.11
CA ILE A 17 16.42 -1.18 -12.57
C ILE A 17 17.32 -2.35 -13.00
N VAL A 18 16.71 -3.41 -13.54
CA VAL A 18 17.44 -4.56 -14.09
C VAL A 18 17.39 -4.51 -15.62
N HIS A 19 18.52 -4.29 -16.26
CA HIS A 19 18.63 -4.32 -17.71
C HIS A 19 18.66 -5.77 -18.21
N LYS A 20 17.73 -6.12 -19.12
CA LYS A 20 17.77 -7.38 -19.87
C LYS A 20 18.11 -7.09 -21.33
N ALA A 21 19.07 -7.85 -21.88
CA ALA A 21 19.41 -7.73 -23.29
C ALA A 21 18.22 -8.17 -24.16
N GLY A 22 17.87 -7.36 -25.17
CA GLY A 22 16.88 -7.75 -26.18
C GLY A 22 17.37 -8.96 -26.98
N ASN A 23 16.47 -9.91 -27.23
CA ASN A 23 16.82 -11.17 -27.89
C ASN A 23 17.04 -11.03 -29.40
N ILE A 24 16.38 -10.03 -30.03
CA ILE A 24 16.31 -9.89 -31.50
C ILE A 24 17.08 -8.66 -32.00
N HIS A 25 16.92 -7.50 -31.34
CA HIS A 25 17.59 -6.24 -31.74
C HIS A 25 18.57 -5.81 -30.64
N LYS A 26 19.81 -6.31 -30.73
CA LYS A 26 20.89 -6.02 -29.76
C LYS A 26 21.42 -4.58 -29.87
N ASN A 27 21.09 -3.89 -30.95
CA ASN A 27 21.49 -2.53 -31.32
C ASN A 27 20.58 -1.43 -30.77
N ALA A 28 19.58 -1.77 -29.94
CA ALA A 28 18.75 -0.78 -29.27
C ALA A 28 19.56 0.04 -28.24
N ASP A 29 19.59 1.34 -28.53
CA ASP A 29 19.96 2.55 -27.76
C ASP A 29 20.94 2.38 -26.58
N GLY A 30 22.18 2.80 -26.78
CA GLY A 30 23.23 2.81 -25.75
C GLY A 30 22.92 3.74 -24.57
N LEU A 31 22.07 4.75 -24.74
CA LEU A 31 21.69 5.68 -23.66
C LEU A 31 20.70 5.06 -22.68
N SER A 32 19.88 4.10 -23.12
CA SER A 32 19.01 3.32 -22.22
C SER A 32 19.79 2.38 -21.29
N ARG A 33 21.08 2.15 -21.58
CA ARG A 33 21.96 1.20 -20.87
C ARG A 33 22.90 1.88 -19.90
N TRP A 34 23.07 3.20 -19.99
CA TRP A 34 23.96 3.97 -19.14
C TRP A 34 23.14 4.89 -18.25
N ALA A 35 22.97 4.47 -17.00
CA ALA A 35 22.50 5.34 -15.94
C ALA A 35 23.40 6.57 -15.87
N LEU A 36 22.82 7.77 -15.98
CA LEU A 36 23.55 8.99 -15.62
C LEU A 36 23.92 8.93 -14.14
N THR A 37 25.11 9.41 -13.80
CA THR A 37 25.56 9.53 -12.42
C THR A 37 24.61 10.44 -11.64
N ASN A 38 24.37 10.12 -10.36
CA ASN A 38 23.57 10.96 -9.47
C ASN A 38 24.43 12.12 -8.93
N THR A 39 24.88 12.99 -9.84
CA THR A 39 25.69 14.19 -9.56
C THR A 39 24.82 15.45 -9.68
N PRO A 40 25.14 16.58 -9.02
CA PRO A 40 24.34 17.81 -9.11
C PRO A 40 24.14 18.35 -10.53
N ASP A 41 25.05 18.03 -11.45
CA ASP A 41 24.93 18.37 -12.88
C ASP A 41 23.86 17.57 -13.63
N ASN A 42 23.35 16.49 -13.03
CA ASN A 42 22.24 15.71 -13.56
C ASN A 42 20.92 16.42 -13.22
N PRO A 43 20.09 16.80 -14.20
CA PRO A 43 18.82 17.48 -13.94
C PRO A 43 17.82 16.67 -13.09
N ALA A 44 18.06 15.37 -12.90
CA ALA A 44 17.30 14.49 -12.01
C ALA A 44 18.11 14.05 -10.78
N TYR A 45 19.04 14.89 -10.31
CA TYR A 45 19.79 14.67 -9.08
C TYR A 45 18.84 14.56 -7.88
N VAL A 46 18.95 13.46 -7.12
CA VAL A 46 18.22 13.26 -5.86
C VAL A 46 19.25 13.19 -4.72
N PRO A 47 19.20 14.10 -3.72
CA PRO A 47 20.05 14.01 -2.55
C PRO A 47 19.84 12.68 -1.82
N LEU A 48 20.92 11.95 -1.50
CA LEU A 48 20.85 10.64 -0.82
C LEU A 48 20.19 10.73 0.57
N GLU A 49 20.18 11.91 1.18
CA GLU A 49 19.72 12.18 2.55
C GLU A 49 18.27 12.67 2.59
N ALA A 50 17.62 12.86 1.45
CA ALA A 50 16.21 13.25 1.41
C ALA A 50 15.32 12.03 1.66
N GLU A 51 14.50 12.08 2.71
CA GLU A 51 13.48 11.05 2.92
C GLU A 51 12.56 10.97 1.70
N PRO A 52 12.32 9.77 1.13
CA PRO A 52 11.46 9.63 -0.03
C PRO A 52 10.03 10.03 0.34
N GLN A 53 9.58 11.18 -0.19
CA GLN A 53 8.17 11.54 -0.13
C GLN A 53 7.40 10.57 -1.04
N ILE A 54 6.82 9.52 -0.44
CA ILE A 54 5.93 8.61 -1.15
C ILE A 54 4.60 9.37 -1.31
N PRO A 55 4.16 9.71 -2.53
CA PRO A 55 2.81 10.24 -2.71
C PRO A 55 1.83 9.14 -2.30
N ILE A 56 1.17 9.34 -1.17
CA ILE A 56 0.03 8.53 -0.77
C ILE A 56 -1.10 8.98 -1.71
N GLU A 57 -1.29 8.25 -2.82
CA GLU A 57 -2.44 8.37 -3.73
C GLU A 57 -3.69 7.79 -3.03
N GLY A 58 -4.04 8.38 -1.89
CA GLY A 58 -5.29 8.15 -1.19
C GLY A 58 -6.36 9.08 -1.76
N ILE A 59 -7.60 8.61 -1.84
CA ILE A 59 -8.75 9.44 -2.13
C ILE A 59 -8.79 10.55 -1.07
N ASN A 60 -8.44 11.78 -1.45
CA ASN A 60 -8.51 12.94 -0.55
C ASN A 60 -9.97 13.39 -0.47
N ILE A 61 -10.72 12.77 0.44
CA ILE A 61 -12.01 13.28 0.90
C ILE A 61 -11.67 14.32 1.97
N THR A 62 -11.94 15.58 1.64
CA THR A 62 -11.92 16.72 2.57
C THR A 62 -12.65 16.38 3.86
N ASP A 63 -11.98 16.62 5.00
CA ASP A 63 -12.47 16.47 6.38
C ASP A 63 -12.95 15.07 6.80
N ILE A 64 -12.10 14.05 6.61
CA ILE A 64 -12.16 12.90 7.53
C ILE A 64 -11.72 13.41 8.90
N GLY A 65 -12.69 13.64 9.79
CA GLY A 65 -12.43 14.11 11.15
C GLY A 65 -11.46 13.17 11.89
N THR A 66 -10.68 13.73 12.81
CA THR A 66 -9.80 12.95 13.70
C THR A 66 -10.54 11.82 14.41
N GLU A 67 -11.84 12.02 14.65
CA GLU A 67 -12.78 11.04 15.20
C GLU A 67 -12.77 9.70 14.44
N PHE A 68 -12.67 9.71 13.11
CA PHE A 68 -12.61 8.48 12.32
C PHE A 68 -11.33 7.69 12.61
N PHE A 69 -10.18 8.36 12.62
CA PHE A 69 -8.91 7.71 12.88
C PHE A 69 -8.80 7.23 14.33
N GLU A 70 -9.40 7.95 15.27
CA GLU A 70 -9.57 7.49 16.65
C GLU A 70 -10.45 6.24 16.72
N GLU A 71 -11.58 6.20 16.03
CA GLU A 71 -12.44 5.02 15.96
C GLU A 71 -11.70 3.80 15.39
N VAL A 72 -10.91 4.00 14.33
CA VAL A 72 -10.06 2.95 13.76
C VAL A 72 -9.06 2.44 14.80
N ARG A 73 -8.37 3.32 15.52
CA ARG A 73 -7.41 2.92 16.57
C ARG A 73 -8.08 2.18 17.71
N GLU A 74 -9.25 2.62 18.15
CA GLU A 74 -10.03 1.91 19.18
C GLU A 74 -10.48 0.53 18.69
N SER A 75 -10.82 0.40 17.41
CA SER A 75 -11.20 -0.90 16.84
C SER A 75 -10.07 -1.93 16.89
N TYR A 76 -8.81 -1.49 16.75
CA TYR A 76 -7.65 -2.40 16.87
C TYR A 76 -7.46 -2.94 18.27
N LYS A 77 -7.93 -2.25 19.32
CA LYS A 77 -7.86 -2.75 20.69
C LYS A 77 -8.87 -3.87 20.95
N GLN A 78 -9.96 -3.90 20.18
CA GLN A 78 -11.01 -4.91 20.31
C GLN A 78 -10.67 -6.19 19.55
N ASP A 79 -9.98 -6.06 18.41
CA ASP A 79 -9.53 -7.22 17.62
C ASP A 79 -8.15 -7.71 18.07
N ASN A 80 -8.07 -8.98 18.50
CA ASN A 80 -6.84 -9.56 19.01
C ASN A 80 -5.71 -9.57 17.95
N SER A 81 -6.04 -9.83 16.67
CA SER A 81 -5.00 -9.90 15.62
C SER A 81 -4.41 -8.52 15.33
N CYS A 82 -5.26 -7.50 15.25
CA CYS A 82 -4.81 -6.11 15.07
C CYS A 82 -4.02 -5.60 16.27
N HIS A 83 -4.46 -5.89 17.50
CA HIS A 83 -3.74 -5.49 18.70
C HIS A 83 -2.31 -6.08 18.75
N ILE A 84 -2.19 -7.37 18.41
CA ILE A 84 -0.90 -8.05 18.31
C ILE A 84 -0.05 -7.41 17.20
N LEU A 85 -0.62 -7.13 16.04
CA LEU A 85 0.10 -6.51 14.93
C LEU A 85 0.61 -5.11 15.25
N THR A 86 -0.21 -4.27 15.87
CA THR A 86 0.23 -2.94 16.32
C THR A 86 1.41 -3.05 17.28
N SER A 87 1.33 -3.98 18.25
CA SER A 87 2.42 -4.21 19.21
C SER A 87 3.70 -4.76 18.57
N LEU A 88 3.57 -5.62 17.56
CA LEU A 88 4.69 -6.18 16.81
C LEU A 88 5.40 -5.13 15.95
N LEU A 89 4.62 -4.29 15.26
CA LEU A 89 5.13 -3.28 14.34
C LEU A 89 5.69 -2.05 15.08
N ASP A 90 5.10 -1.65 16.21
CA ASP A 90 5.54 -0.49 17.00
C ASP A 90 6.92 -0.70 17.65
N LYS A 91 7.19 -1.92 18.12
CA LYS A 91 8.43 -2.24 18.84
C LYS A 91 9.54 -2.82 17.95
N ASP A 92 9.34 -2.92 16.63
CA ASP A 92 10.22 -3.66 15.70
C ASP A 92 10.59 -5.07 16.21
N CYS A 93 9.70 -5.67 16.98
CA CYS A 93 9.99 -6.85 17.77
C CYS A 93 9.61 -8.12 17.00
N LYS A 94 10.61 -8.82 16.45
CA LYS A 94 10.44 -10.10 15.73
C LYS A 94 10.22 -11.30 16.66
N TYR A 95 9.35 -11.18 17.67
CA TYR A 95 9.08 -12.28 18.60
C TYR A 95 8.21 -13.36 17.98
N THR A 96 8.77 -14.56 17.82
CA THR A 96 8.13 -15.73 17.19
C THR A 96 6.82 -16.14 17.88
N SER A 97 6.70 -15.92 19.19
CA SER A 97 5.52 -16.31 19.98
C SER A 97 4.27 -15.50 19.63
N PHE A 98 4.42 -14.18 19.42
CA PHE A 98 3.31 -13.30 19.07
C PHE A 98 2.83 -13.54 17.63
N VAL A 99 3.75 -13.84 16.72
CA VAL A 99 3.41 -14.19 15.33
C VAL A 99 2.57 -15.48 15.26
N ASN A 100 2.76 -16.42 16.18
CA ASN A 100 1.97 -17.65 16.23
C ASN A 100 0.56 -17.46 16.79
N ALA A 101 0.29 -16.36 17.49
CA ALA A 101 -1.04 -16.03 17.98
C ALA A 101 -1.92 -15.34 16.91
N LEU A 102 -1.34 -14.91 15.79
CA LEU A 102 -2.07 -14.35 14.67
C LEU A 102 -2.86 -15.43 13.93
N PHE A 103 -4.08 -15.06 13.53
CA PHE A 103 -4.87 -15.89 12.63
C PHE A 103 -4.19 -16.05 11.28
N GLU A 104 -4.40 -17.20 10.61
CA GLU A 104 -3.57 -17.66 9.49
C GLU A 104 -3.43 -16.65 8.34
N ALA A 105 -4.54 -15.99 7.96
CA ALA A 105 -4.53 -14.97 6.90
C ALA A 105 -3.67 -13.74 7.24
N TRP A 106 -3.66 -13.32 8.51
CA TRP A 106 -2.83 -12.23 9.01
C TRP A 106 -1.36 -12.66 9.08
N LYS A 107 -1.11 -13.87 9.59
CA LYS A 107 0.23 -14.43 9.70
C LYS A 107 0.96 -14.50 8.36
N ASN A 108 0.26 -14.96 7.31
CA ASN A 108 0.81 -15.04 5.95
C ASN A 108 1.15 -13.65 5.40
N SER A 109 0.26 -12.66 5.60
CA SER A 109 0.51 -11.30 5.11
C SER A 109 1.64 -10.61 5.89
N TYR A 110 1.77 -10.90 7.19
CA TYR A 110 2.85 -10.40 8.04
C TYR A 110 4.21 -11.01 7.69
N SER A 111 4.30 -12.33 7.49
CA SER A 111 5.55 -13.00 7.14
C SER A 111 6.11 -12.52 5.79
N GLU A 112 5.23 -12.10 4.88
CA GLU A 112 5.57 -11.48 3.61
C GLU A 112 5.94 -9.99 3.70
N GLY A 113 5.93 -9.39 4.91
CA GLY A 113 6.28 -7.99 5.11
C GLY A 113 5.28 -7.00 4.51
N ARG A 114 4.00 -7.39 4.41
CA ARG A 114 2.97 -6.54 3.79
C ARG A 114 2.40 -5.48 4.73
N PHE A 115 2.60 -5.57 6.04
CA PHE A 115 2.06 -4.59 6.98
C PHE A 115 3.04 -3.48 7.32
N HIS A 116 2.53 -2.27 7.43
CA HIS A 116 3.24 -1.09 7.91
C HIS A 116 2.39 -0.40 8.97
N LEU A 117 3.03 0.13 10.01
CA LEU A 117 2.36 0.94 11.02
C LEU A 117 2.75 2.40 10.79
N PHE A 118 1.75 3.26 10.63
CA PHE A 118 1.95 4.70 10.50
C PHE A 118 0.86 5.43 11.28
N ASP A 119 1.26 6.32 12.19
CA ASP A 119 0.35 7.06 13.08
C ASP A 119 -0.65 6.16 13.85
N ALA A 120 -0.12 5.04 14.37
CA ALA A 120 -0.88 3.97 15.02
C ALA A 120 -1.96 3.31 14.15
N ILE A 121 -1.89 3.49 12.82
CA ILE A 121 -2.79 2.88 11.83
C ILE A 121 -2.05 1.80 11.05
N ILE A 122 -2.69 0.64 10.90
CA ILE A 122 -2.12 -0.48 10.16
C ILE A 122 -2.46 -0.32 8.68
N TYR A 123 -1.44 -0.29 7.84
CA TYR A 123 -1.58 -0.29 6.39
C TYR A 123 -1.12 -1.62 5.81
N HIS A 124 -1.89 -2.14 4.86
CA HIS A 124 -1.57 -3.35 4.12
C HIS A 124 -1.11 -3.00 2.70
N ARG A 125 0.11 -3.38 2.38
CA ARG A 125 0.77 -3.18 1.09
C ARG A 125 0.49 -4.34 0.15
N THR A 126 0.10 -4.00 -1.06
CA THR A 126 0.10 -4.88 -2.23
C THR A 126 1.22 -4.47 -3.19
N LYS A 127 1.33 -5.15 -4.33
CA LYS A 127 2.32 -4.82 -5.36
C LYS A 127 2.19 -3.38 -5.89
N HIS A 128 0.99 -2.82 -5.89
CA HIS A 128 0.67 -1.55 -6.54
C HIS A 128 -0.12 -0.57 -5.67
N SER A 129 -0.50 -0.94 -4.45
CA SER A 129 -1.28 -0.08 -3.55
C SER A 129 -0.89 -0.30 -2.10
N CYS A 130 -1.20 0.69 -1.25
CA CYS A 130 -1.12 0.60 0.20
C CYS A 130 -2.45 1.11 0.74
N VAL A 131 -3.17 0.27 1.47
CA VAL A 131 -4.54 0.58 1.92
C VAL A 131 -4.66 0.37 3.42
N MET A 132 -5.55 1.12 4.05
CA MET A 132 -5.81 0.99 5.49
C MET A 132 -6.40 -0.39 5.81
N THR A 133 -5.98 -0.96 6.94
CA THR A 133 -6.52 -2.22 7.43
C THR A 133 -7.71 -1.96 8.35
N SER A 134 -8.83 -2.62 8.10
CA SER A 134 -10.06 -2.51 8.91
C SER A 134 -10.34 -3.82 9.64
N CYS A 135 -10.75 -3.74 10.91
CA CYS A 135 -11.18 -4.91 11.69
C CYS A 135 -12.57 -4.76 12.31
N SER A 136 -13.07 -3.53 12.46
CA SER A 136 -14.44 -3.29 12.91
C SER A 136 -15.44 -3.70 11.83
N GLN A 137 -16.41 -4.55 12.18
CA GLN A 137 -17.50 -4.92 11.28
C GLN A 137 -18.32 -3.70 10.87
N PHE A 138 -18.46 -2.71 11.75
CA PHE A 138 -19.16 -1.46 11.45
C PHE A 138 -18.46 -0.71 10.29
N LEU A 139 -17.14 -0.48 10.41
CA LEU A 139 -16.35 0.19 9.37
C LEU A 139 -16.33 -0.61 8.07
N ILE A 140 -16.18 -1.94 8.15
CA ILE A 140 -16.23 -2.83 6.99
C ILE A 140 -17.56 -2.70 6.26
N ASN A 141 -18.68 -2.73 6.98
CA ASN A 141 -20.01 -2.58 6.38
C ASN A 141 -20.20 -1.20 5.73
N THR A 142 -19.72 -0.14 6.37
CA THR A 142 -19.75 1.22 5.81
C THR A 142 -18.94 1.30 4.52
N ILE A 143 -17.72 0.75 4.49
CA ILE A 143 -16.87 0.71 3.29
C ILE A 143 -17.55 -0.08 2.17
N LEU A 144 -18.14 -1.23 2.48
CA LEU A 144 -18.87 -2.04 1.50
C LEU A 144 -20.08 -1.30 0.94
N HIS A 145 -20.87 -0.67 1.80
CA HIS A 145 -22.01 0.16 1.39
C HIS A 145 -21.56 1.30 0.47
N GLU A 146 -20.49 2.02 0.82
CA GLU A 146 -19.98 3.12 -0.01
C GLU A 146 -19.43 2.65 -1.37
N CYS A 147 -18.87 1.45 -1.41
CA CYS A 147 -18.34 0.87 -2.65
C CYS A 147 -19.45 0.33 -3.57
N ARG A 148 -20.53 -0.25 -3.00
CA ARG A 148 -21.58 -0.95 -3.74
C ARG A 148 -22.84 -0.11 -3.93
N ASP A 149 -23.38 0.41 -2.84
CA ASP A 149 -24.76 0.87 -2.73
C ASP A 149 -24.89 2.40 -2.70
N SER A 150 -23.79 3.14 -2.52
CA SER A 150 -23.86 4.60 -2.54
C SER A 150 -24.39 5.12 -3.88
N LEU A 151 -25.21 6.16 -3.82
CA LEU A 151 -25.75 6.84 -5.00
C LEU A 151 -24.64 7.33 -5.95
N TYR A 152 -23.45 7.59 -5.39
CA TYR A 152 -22.26 8.03 -6.11
C TYR A 152 -21.38 6.86 -6.61
N SER A 153 -21.65 5.62 -6.21
CA SER A 153 -20.91 4.44 -6.67
C SER A 153 -21.18 4.16 -8.16
N GLY A 154 -22.36 4.53 -8.65
CA GLY A 154 -22.78 4.29 -10.04
C GLY A 154 -23.30 2.88 -10.31
N HIS A 155 -23.77 2.14 -9.28
CA HIS A 155 -24.28 0.77 -9.38
C HIS A 155 -23.35 -0.15 -10.20
N LEU A 156 -22.13 -0.30 -9.69
CA LEU A 156 -21.04 -1.00 -10.36
C LEU A 156 -21.30 -2.50 -10.47
N SER A 157 -20.83 -3.11 -11.56
CA SER A 157 -20.70 -4.57 -11.68
C SER A 157 -19.80 -5.11 -10.57
N GLU A 158 -19.99 -6.37 -10.17
CA GLU A 158 -19.22 -7.03 -9.10
C GLU A 158 -17.70 -6.84 -9.26
N ASP A 159 -17.17 -7.01 -10.48
CA ASP A 159 -15.74 -6.83 -10.78
C ASP A 159 -15.23 -5.40 -10.48
N ARG A 160 -16.08 -4.39 -10.74
CA ARG A 160 -15.73 -2.98 -10.50
C ARG A 160 -15.81 -2.66 -9.01
N THR A 161 -16.78 -3.23 -8.29
CA THR A 161 -16.88 -3.11 -6.83
C THR A 161 -15.67 -3.75 -6.16
N LEU A 162 -15.23 -4.93 -6.64
CA LEU A 162 -14.02 -5.59 -6.16
C LEU A 162 -12.76 -4.73 -6.35
N GLU A 163 -12.56 -4.14 -7.53
CA GLU A 163 -11.42 -3.25 -7.77
C GLU A 163 -11.50 -1.98 -6.90
N LYS A 164 -12.71 -1.46 -6.62
CA LYS A 164 -12.89 -0.30 -5.74
C LYS A 164 -12.52 -0.62 -4.30
N VAL A 165 -13.04 -1.72 -3.73
CA VAL A 165 -12.74 -2.14 -2.35
C VAL A 165 -11.26 -2.44 -2.18
N LYS A 166 -10.64 -3.15 -3.15
CA LYS A 166 -9.22 -3.47 -3.18
C LYS A 166 -8.29 -2.25 -3.07
N ASN A 167 -8.75 -1.11 -3.60
CA ASN A 167 -8.00 0.15 -3.58
C ASN A 167 -8.37 1.05 -2.38
N CYS A 168 -9.35 0.66 -1.56
CA CYS A 168 -9.84 1.44 -0.44
C CYS A 168 -9.34 0.92 0.91
N ALA A 169 -9.55 -0.37 1.19
CA ALA A 169 -9.23 -0.96 2.49
C ALA A 169 -8.94 -2.47 2.37
N TRP A 170 -8.36 -3.04 3.43
CA TRP A 170 -8.03 -4.46 3.49
C TRP A 170 -8.48 -5.12 4.80
N TRP A 171 -9.01 -6.33 4.72
CA TRP A 171 -9.27 -7.26 5.82
C TRP A 171 -9.27 -8.70 5.30
N PRO A 172 -9.00 -9.75 6.11
CA PRO A 172 -8.76 -11.11 5.61
C PRO A 172 -9.82 -11.68 4.65
N SER A 173 -11.09 -11.35 4.87
CA SER A 173 -12.24 -11.88 4.14
C SER A 173 -12.84 -10.89 3.13
N TRP A 174 -12.16 -9.76 2.85
CA TRP A 174 -12.70 -8.66 2.04
C TRP A 174 -13.27 -9.10 0.69
N ARG A 175 -12.54 -9.98 -0.01
CA ARG A 175 -12.95 -10.46 -1.34
C ARG A 175 -14.24 -11.30 -1.29
N LYS A 176 -14.42 -12.11 -0.23
CA LYS A 176 -15.63 -12.94 -0.07
C LYS A 176 -16.83 -12.08 0.31
N GLU A 177 -16.61 -11.09 1.16
CA GLU A 177 -17.68 -10.18 1.63
C GLU A 177 -18.13 -9.20 0.57
N THR A 178 -17.25 -8.80 -0.35
CA THR A 178 -17.62 -7.88 -1.44
C THR A 178 -18.59 -8.48 -2.46
N ILE A 179 -18.57 -9.81 -2.62
CA ILE A 179 -19.40 -10.54 -3.61
C ILE A 179 -20.76 -10.96 -3.01
N LYS A 180 -20.91 -10.88 -1.68
CA LYS A 180 -22.09 -11.33 -0.97
C LYS A 180 -23.24 -10.33 -1.09
#